data_AF-A0A3A8ZY75-F1
#
_entry.id   AF-A0A3A8ZY75-F1
#
_cell.length_a   1.000
_cell.length_b   1.000
_cell.length_c   1.000
_cell.angle_alpha   90.00
_cell.angle_beta   90.00
_cell.angle_gamma   90.00
#
_symmetry.space_group_name_H-M   'P 1'
#
loop_
_entity.id
_entity.type
_entity.pdbx_description
1 polymer ?
#
loop_
_entity_poly.entity_id
_entity_poly.type
_entity_poly.pdbx_seq_one_letter_code
_entity_poly.pdbx_strand_id
1 'polypeptide(L)'
;MGWGQVFETVRYAKDKEKLSNVMEENREIYSRIDSETRKMLEVVANVKIPEKYRIVENGEEMYNMCQAFLDMRLEGYEEGIAKGITEGIEKRALIETCKSIKMARLIMILMQSDREEDLERVLTDEEYREQLFRELEL
;
A
#
# COMPACT_ATOMS: atom_id res chain seq x y z
N MET A 1 -26.21 1.64 25.46
CA MET A 1 -24.78 2.00 25.32
C MET A 1 -24.64 3.52 25.22
N GLY A 2 -23.53 4.09 25.67
CA GLY A 2 -23.29 5.53 25.65
C GLY A 2 -22.56 5.96 24.38
N TRP A 3 -23.17 6.83 23.58
CA TRP A 3 -22.63 7.35 22.32
C TRP A 3 -21.20 7.92 22.40
N GLY A 4 -20.77 8.37 23.58
CA GLY A 4 -19.44 8.94 23.81
C GLY A 4 -18.30 8.02 23.38
N GLN A 5 -18.40 6.71 23.64
CA GLN A 5 -17.36 5.74 23.29
C GLN A 5 -17.25 5.60 21.77
N VAL A 6 -18.37 5.43 21.07
CA VAL A 6 -18.43 5.29 19.61
C VAL A 6 -17.83 6.52 18.90
N PHE A 7 -18.04 7.72 19.43
CA PHE A 7 -17.45 8.94 18.88
C PHE A 7 -15.94 9.08 19.14
N GLU A 8 -15.39 8.43 20.17
CA GLU A 8 -13.93 8.39 20.37
C GLU A 8 -13.22 7.59 19.28
N THR A 9 -13.82 6.50 18.78
CA THR A 9 -13.29 5.76 17.62
C THR A 9 -13.16 6.66 16.39
N VAL A 10 -14.19 7.48 16.13
CA VAL A 10 -14.19 8.43 15.02
C VAL A 10 -13.14 9.53 15.25
N ARG A 11 -13.03 10.04 16.48
CA ARG A 11 -12.04 11.06 16.87
C ARG A 11 -10.60 10.59 16.62
N TYR A 12 -10.30 9.33 16.96
CA TYR A 12 -8.96 8.77 16.84
C TYR A 12 -8.74 7.97 15.56
N ALA A 13 -9.64 8.02 14.58
CA ALA A 13 -9.55 7.22 13.36
C ALA A 13 -8.22 7.37 12.60
N LYS A 14 -7.50 8.50 12.76
CA LYS A 14 -6.20 8.76 12.15
C LYS A 14 -4.99 8.47 13.05
N ASP A 15 -5.21 8.19 14.32
CA ASP A 15 -4.18 7.90 15.31
C ASP A 15 -4.25 6.42 15.68
N LYS A 16 -3.41 5.60 15.03
CA LYS A 16 -3.42 4.14 15.16
C LYS A 16 -3.28 3.68 16.61
N GLU A 17 -2.38 4.31 17.37
CA GLU A 17 -2.07 3.89 18.73
C GLU A 17 -3.22 4.21 19.67
N LYS A 18 -3.75 5.44 19.61
CA LYS A 18 -4.91 5.83 20.43
C LYS A 18 -6.17 5.07 20.04
N LEU A 19 -6.40 4.84 18.75
CA LEU A 19 -7.50 4.02 18.28
C LEU A 19 -7.41 2.60 18.83
N SER A 20 -6.23 1.98 18.76
CA SER A 20 -6.00 0.65 19.31
C SER A 20 -6.26 0.59 20.81
N ASN A 21 -5.81 1.59 21.56
CA ASN A 21 -6.02 1.65 23.02
C ASN A 21 -7.51 1.81 23.36
N VAL A 22 -8.20 2.76 22.73
CA VAL A 22 -9.65 2.98 22.96
C VAL A 22 -10.47 1.75 22.61
N MET A 23 -10.09 1.04 21.53
CA MET A 23 -10.74 -0.19 21.13
C MET A 23 -10.54 -1.33 22.12
N GLU A 24 -9.34 -1.47 22.68
CA GLU A 24 -9.03 -2.50 23.67
C GLU A 24 -9.70 -2.21 25.03
N GLU A 25 -9.63 -0.96 25.49
CA GLU A 25 -10.25 -0.51 26.74
C GLU A 25 -11.78 -0.70 26.74
N ASN A 26 -12.42 -0.58 25.58
CA ASN A 26 -13.86 -0.73 25.42
C ASN A 26 -14.24 -1.98 24.61
N ARG A 27 -13.38 -3.01 24.61
CA ARG A 27 -13.52 -4.20 23.74
C ARG A 27 -14.88 -4.90 23.87
N GLU A 28 -15.41 -5.02 25.08
CA GLU A 28 -16.72 -5.67 25.30
C GLU A 28 -17.87 -4.94 24.61
N ILE A 29 -17.79 -3.61 24.54
CA ILE A 29 -18.80 -2.76 23.93
C ILE A 29 -18.71 -2.85 22.41
N TYR A 30 -17.50 -2.75 21.85
CA TYR A 30 -17.29 -2.86 20.40
C TYR A 30 -17.51 -4.27 19.85
N SER A 31 -17.39 -5.31 20.68
CA SER A 31 -17.67 -6.69 20.26
C SER A 31 -19.17 -6.97 20.11
N ARG A 32 -20.04 -6.09 20.61
CA ARG A 32 -21.49 -6.30 20.71
C ARG A 32 -22.27 -5.02 20.42
N ILE A 33 -22.05 -4.41 19.25
CA ILE A 33 -22.83 -3.22 18.88
C ILE A 33 -24.19 -3.62 18.32
N ASP A 34 -25.22 -2.87 18.64
CA ASP A 34 -26.55 -3.09 18.08
C ASP A 34 -26.67 -2.59 16.64
N SER A 35 -27.75 -3.01 15.96
CA SER A 35 -28.02 -2.67 14.56
C SER A 35 -28.16 -1.17 14.29
N GLU A 36 -28.69 -0.38 15.23
CA GLU A 36 -28.86 1.07 15.02
C GLU A 36 -27.52 1.79 15.16
N THR A 37 -26.72 1.40 16.16
CA THR A 37 -25.34 1.88 16.32
C THR A 37 -24.48 1.53 15.09
N ARG A 38 -24.64 0.31 14.52
CA ARG A 38 -23.97 -0.09 13.27
C ARG A 38 -24.30 0.86 12.12
N LYS A 39 -25.58 1.07 11.83
CA LYS A 39 -26.02 1.96 10.73
C LYS A 39 -25.48 3.38 10.91
N MET A 40 -25.48 3.88 12.14
CA MET A 40 -24.96 5.19 12.45
C MET A 40 -23.44 5.28 12.18
N LEU A 41 -22.68 4.28 12.62
CA LEU A 41 -21.24 4.18 12.34
C LEU A 41 -20.96 4.13 10.84
N GLU A 42 -21.74 3.38 10.07
CA GLU A 42 -21.59 3.32 8.61
C GLU A 42 -21.72 4.70 7.97
N VAL A 43 -22.68 5.51 8.42
CA VAL A 43 -22.90 6.87 7.93
C VAL A 43 -21.80 7.83 8.39
N VAL A 44 -21.46 7.83 9.68
CA VAL A 44 -20.52 8.79 10.26
C VAL A 44 -19.08 8.53 9.82
N ALA A 45 -18.67 7.26 9.77
CA ALA A 45 -17.33 6.87 9.34
C ALA A 45 -17.24 6.66 7.82
N ASN A 46 -18.36 6.73 7.10
CA ASN A 46 -18.47 6.46 5.67
C ASN A 46 -17.85 5.09 5.29
N VAL A 47 -18.22 4.06 6.04
CA VAL A 47 -17.80 2.67 5.84
C VAL A 47 -19.03 1.78 5.72
N LYS A 48 -18.89 0.60 5.14
CA LYS A 48 -19.90 -0.45 5.24
C LYS A 48 -19.39 -1.50 6.21
N ILE A 49 -20.26 -1.98 7.09
CA ILE A 49 -19.99 -3.05 8.04
C ILE A 49 -20.70 -4.31 7.51
N PRO A 50 -19.93 -5.26 6.93
CA PRO A 50 -20.48 -6.48 6.37
C PRO A 50 -21.27 -7.32 7.36
N GLU A 51 -22.30 -8.01 6.85
CA GLU A 51 -23.14 -8.91 7.62
C GLU A 51 -22.40 -10.13 8.17
N LYS A 52 -21.21 -10.44 7.64
CA LYS A 52 -20.33 -11.51 8.16
C LYS A 52 -19.91 -11.27 9.62
N TYR A 53 -20.06 -10.04 10.13
CA TYR A 53 -19.78 -9.68 11.52
C TYR A 53 -20.99 -9.75 12.44
N ARG A 54 -22.17 -10.11 11.93
CA ARG A 54 -23.37 -10.30 12.76
C ARG A 54 -23.18 -11.49 13.69
N ILE A 55 -23.55 -11.28 14.95
CA ILE A 55 -23.68 -12.30 15.99
C ILE A 55 -25.08 -12.23 16.59
N VAL A 56 -25.58 -13.34 17.12
CA VAL A 56 -26.85 -13.38 17.85
C VAL A 56 -26.56 -13.67 19.31
N GLU A 57 -26.95 -12.76 20.19
CA GLU A 57 -26.77 -12.90 21.63
C GLU A 57 -28.09 -12.58 22.33
N ASN A 58 -28.56 -13.48 23.19
CA ASN A 58 -29.86 -13.36 23.89
C ASN A 58 -31.07 -13.08 22.98
N GLY A 59 -31.02 -13.54 21.71
CA GLY A 59 -32.08 -13.32 20.72
C GLY A 59 -32.05 -11.96 20.04
N GLU A 60 -31.06 -11.11 20.34
CA GLU A 60 -30.84 -9.82 19.69
C GLU A 60 -29.70 -9.91 18.66
N GLU A 61 -29.87 -9.19 17.54
CA GLU A 61 -28.83 -9.06 16.53
C GLU A 61 -27.81 -8.01 16.95
N MET A 62 -26.56 -8.45 17.11
CA MET A 62 -25.42 -7.63 17.45
C MET A 62 -24.33 -7.79 16.39
N TYR A 63 -23.31 -6.94 16.41
CA TYR A 63 -22.20 -6.98 15.47
C TYR A 63 -20.85 -6.88 16.19
N ASN A 64 -19.91 -7.75 15.79
CA ASN A 64 -18.57 -7.78 16.34
C ASN A 64 -17.64 -6.83 15.56
N MET A 65 -17.53 -5.59 16.03
CA MET A 65 -16.66 -4.60 15.40
C MET A 65 -15.19 -4.86 15.62
N CYS A 66 -14.81 -5.45 16.76
CA CYS A 66 -13.42 -5.83 16.99
C CYS A 66 -12.91 -6.76 15.88
N GLN A 67 -13.72 -7.74 15.48
CA GLN A 67 -13.38 -8.60 14.34
C GLN A 67 -13.34 -7.81 13.02
N ALA A 68 -14.28 -6.90 12.80
CA ALA A 68 -14.29 -6.06 11.60
C ALA A 68 -13.01 -5.23 11.44
N PHE A 69 -12.57 -4.58 12.51
CA PHE A 69 -11.33 -3.81 12.52
C PHE A 69 -10.07 -4.67 12.32
N LEU A 70 -10.04 -5.88 12.90
CA LEU A 70 -8.92 -6.81 12.72
C LEU A 70 -8.79 -7.25 11.25
N ASP A 71 -9.91 -7.62 10.63
CA ASP A 71 -9.95 -8.01 9.22
C ASP A 71 -9.54 -6.84 8.31
N MET A 72 -10.12 -5.65 8.50
CA MET A 72 -9.77 -4.46 7.71
C MET A 72 -8.28 -4.11 7.81
N ARG A 73 -7.67 -4.31 8.99
CA ARG A 73 -6.24 -4.11 9.19
C ARG A 73 -5.41 -5.14 8.42
N LEU A 74 -5.83 -6.40 8.41
CA LEU A 74 -5.16 -7.47 7.68
C LEU A 74 -5.27 -7.25 6.17
N GLU A 75 -6.48 -6.96 5.67
CA GLU A 75 -6.74 -6.61 4.27
C GLU A 75 -5.84 -5.43 3.84
N GLY A 76 -5.78 -4.36 4.63
CA GLY A 76 -4.92 -3.21 4.33
C GLY A 76 -3.42 -3.55 4.33
N TYR A 77 -2.97 -4.49 5.17
CA TYR A 77 -1.58 -4.96 5.17
C TYR A 77 -1.26 -5.77 3.91
N GLU A 78 -2.14 -6.70 3.53
CA GLU A 78 -2.00 -7.51 2.32
C GLU A 78 -2.03 -6.65 1.05
N GLU A 79 -2.97 -5.69 0.97
CA GLU A 79 -3.00 -4.70 -0.10
C GLU A 79 -1.71 -3.88 -0.18
N GLY A 80 -1.17 -3.48 0.99
CA GLY A 80 0.08 -2.73 1.06
C GLY A 80 1.26 -3.53 0.51
N ILE A 81 1.35 -4.81 0.84
CA ILE A 81 2.37 -5.71 0.27
C ILE A 81 2.18 -5.84 -1.23
N ALA A 82 0.97 -6.12 -1.70
CA ALA A 82 0.67 -6.30 -3.12
C ALA A 82 1.05 -5.05 -3.93
N LYS A 83 0.61 -3.86 -3.47
CA LYS A 83 0.96 -2.57 -4.09
C LYS A 83 2.47 -2.36 -4.11
N GLY A 84 3.16 -2.63 -3.00
CA GLY A 84 4.62 -2.50 -2.92
C GLY A 84 5.37 -3.42 -3.89
N ILE A 85 4.91 -4.65 -4.08
CA ILE A 85 5.48 -5.59 -5.06
C ILE A 85 5.26 -5.07 -6.49
N THR A 86 4.02 -4.67 -6.82
CA THR A 86 3.68 -4.13 -8.15
C THR A 86 4.53 -2.90 -8.48
N GLU A 87 4.59 -1.91 -7.59
CA GLU A 87 5.43 -0.72 -7.78
C GLU A 87 6.92 -1.07 -7.93
N GLY A 88 7.41 -2.08 -7.19
CA GLY A 88 8.78 -2.55 -7.32
C GLY A 88 9.09 -3.16 -8.68
N ILE A 89 8.16 -3.95 -9.22
CA ILE A 89 8.26 -4.55 -10.57
C ILE A 89 8.22 -3.45 -11.63
N GLU A 90 7.28 -2.51 -11.54
CA GLU A 90 7.17 -1.39 -12.49
C GLU A 90 8.43 -0.51 -12.49
N LYS A 91 8.94 -0.15 -11.31
CA LYS A 91 10.21 0.60 -11.18
C LYS A 91 11.38 -0.14 -11.81
N ARG A 92 11.47 -1.47 -11.60
CA ARG A 92 12.53 -2.28 -12.23
C ARG A 92 12.40 -2.28 -13.75
N ALA A 93 11.20 -2.51 -14.29
CA ALA A 93 10.96 -2.51 -15.73
C ALA A 93 11.31 -1.15 -16.36
N LEU A 94 10.97 -0.04 -15.68
CA LEU A 94 11.35 1.30 -16.11
C LEU A 94 12.87 1.49 -16.13
N ILE A 95 13.58 1.06 -15.08
CA ILE A 95 15.05 1.14 -15.01
C ILE A 95 15.69 0.33 -16.15
N GLU A 96 15.23 -0.89 -16.39
CA GLU A 96 15.74 -1.76 -17.46
C GLU A 96 15.49 -1.15 -18.85
N THR A 97 14.31 -0.56 -19.06
CA THR A 97 13.97 0.16 -20.31
C THR A 97 14.84 1.39 -20.50
N CYS A 98 15.08 2.18 -19.45
CA CYS A 98 15.99 3.32 -19.52
C CYS A 98 17.42 2.88 -19.85
N LYS A 99 17.91 1.79 -19.23
CA LYS A 99 19.24 1.22 -19.54
C LYS A 99 19.35 0.77 -21.00
N SER A 100 18.33 0.11 -21.55
CA SER A 100 18.35 -0.34 -22.94
C SER A 100 18.31 0.83 -23.93
N ILE A 101 17.53 1.88 -23.64
CA ILE A 101 17.49 3.10 -24.45
C ILE A 101 18.85 3.83 -24.42
N LYS A 102 19.45 3.98 -23.23
CA LYS A 102 20.79 4.58 -23.09
C LYS A 102 21.84 3.80 -23.90
N MET A 103 21.81 2.48 -23.83
CA MET A 103 22.69 1.61 -24.61
C MET A 103 22.51 1.77 -26.11
N ALA A 104 21.26 1.75 -26.60
CA ALA A 104 20.98 1.92 -28.02
C ALA A 104 21.49 3.28 -28.54
N ARG A 105 21.30 4.35 -27.74
CA ARG A 105 21.79 5.69 -28.07
C ARG A 105 23.31 5.77 -28.07
N LEU A 106 23.98 5.14 -27.11
CA LEU A 106 25.44 5.05 -27.08
C LEU A 106 25.99 4.36 -28.34
N ILE A 107 25.42 3.20 -28.72
CA ILE A 107 25.82 2.48 -29.93
C ILE A 107 25.64 3.35 -31.19
N MET A 108 24.49 4.05 -31.32
CA MET A 108 24.26 4.96 -32.45
C MET A 108 25.30 6.08 -32.52
N ILE A 109 25.67 6.67 -31.38
CA ILE A 109 26.67 7.75 -31.35
C ILE A 109 28.03 7.20 -31.81
N LEU A 110 28.47 6.06 -31.27
CA LEU A 110 29.77 5.47 -31.62
C LEU A 110 29.88 5.13 -33.10
N MET A 111 28.81 4.55 -33.69
CA MET A 111 28.75 4.27 -35.14
C MET A 111 28.83 5.55 -35.99
N GLN A 112 28.33 6.69 -35.49
CA GLN A 112 28.33 7.95 -36.24
C GLN A 112 29.61 8.78 -36.05
N SER A 113 30.45 8.46 -35.06
CA SER A 113 31.60 9.28 -34.65
C SER A 113 32.96 8.62 -34.87
N ASP A 114 33.05 7.66 -35.80
CA ASP A 114 34.29 6.94 -36.17
C ASP A 114 34.94 6.20 -34.98
N ARG A 115 34.12 5.83 -33.99
CA ARG A 115 34.51 5.10 -32.77
C ARG A 115 33.94 3.68 -32.76
N GLU A 116 33.83 3.05 -33.94
CA GLU A 116 33.27 1.70 -34.08
C GLU A 116 34.10 0.65 -33.30
N GLU A 117 35.41 0.87 -33.14
CA GLU A 117 36.29 0.00 -32.36
C GLU A 117 35.90 -0.08 -30.87
N ASP A 118 35.20 0.94 -30.34
CA ASP A 118 34.76 0.97 -28.94
C ASP A 118 33.51 0.11 -28.69
N LEU A 119 32.82 -0.36 -29.75
CA LEU A 119 31.55 -1.09 -29.64
C LEU A 119 31.69 -2.39 -28.83
N GLU A 120 32.72 -3.19 -29.09
CA GLU A 120 32.95 -4.44 -28.37
C GLU A 120 33.25 -4.19 -26.89
N ARG A 121 34.04 -3.14 -26.61
CA ARG A 121 34.42 -2.77 -25.25
C ARG A 121 33.22 -2.28 -24.45
N VAL A 122 32.32 -1.48 -25.03
CA VAL A 122 31.10 -1.00 -24.35
C VAL A 122 30.16 -2.13 -23.93
N LEU A 123 30.12 -3.23 -24.67
CA LEU A 123 29.27 -4.38 -24.36
C LEU A 123 29.82 -5.24 -23.22
N THR A 124 31.14 -5.23 -23.02
CA THR A 124 31.85 -6.16 -22.12
C THR A 124 32.44 -5.50 -20.88
N ASP A 125 32.79 -4.21 -20.97
CA ASP A 125 33.40 -3.41 -19.91
C ASP A 125 32.38 -2.39 -19.36
N GLU A 126 31.83 -2.71 -18.18
CA GLU A 126 30.84 -1.86 -17.52
C GLU A 126 31.41 -0.52 -17.06
N GLU A 127 32.65 -0.49 -16.57
CA GLU A 127 33.25 0.74 -16.07
C GLU A 127 33.51 1.71 -17.22
N TYR A 128 34.02 1.19 -18.35
CA TYR A 128 34.21 1.98 -19.57
C TYR A 128 32.87 2.48 -20.15
N ARG A 129 31.84 1.63 -20.18
CA ARG A 129 30.50 2.03 -20.60
C ARG A 129 29.94 3.18 -19.73
N GLU A 130 30.10 3.11 -18.42
CA GLU A 130 29.67 4.17 -17.50
C GLU A 130 30.48 5.47 -17.66
N GLN A 131 31.76 5.37 -18.00
CA GLN A 131 32.56 6.55 -18.38
C GLN A 131 32.01 7.21 -19.64
N LEU A 132 31.68 6.43 -20.68
CA LEU A 132 31.11 6.96 -21.91
C LEU A 132 29.71 7.54 -21.73
N PHE A 133 28.87 6.95 -20.88
CA PHE A 133 27.59 7.56 -20.52
C PHE A 133 27.79 8.95 -19.90
N ARG A 134 28.80 9.13 -19.03
CA ARG A 134 29.13 10.45 -18.47
C ARG A 134 29.70 11.41 -19.51
N GLU A 135 30.61 10.95 -20.36
CA GLU A 135 31.24 11.76 -21.42
C GLU A 135 30.21 12.30 -22.41
N LEU A 136 29.23 11.47 -22.79
CA LEU A 136 28.22 11.78 -23.80
C LEU A 136 26.88 12.28 -23.20
N GLU A 137 26.86 12.54 -21.88
CA GLU A 137 25.69 13.02 -21.13
C GLU A 137 24.43 12.14 -21.32
N LEU A 138 24.61 10.81 -21.28
CA LEU A 138 23.56 9.80 -21.47
C LEU A 138 22.96 9.27 -20.17
#